data_AF-A0A4R1HMU6-F1
#
_entry.id   AF-A0A4R1HMU6-F1
#
_cell.length_a   1.000
_cell.length_b   1.000
_cell.length_c   1.000
_cell.angle_alpha   90.00
_cell.angle_beta   90.00
_cell.angle_gamma   90.00
#
_symmetry.space_group_name_H-M   'P 1'
#
loop_
_entity.id
_entity.type
_entity.pdbx_description
1 polymer ?
#
loop_
_entity_poly.entity_id
_entity_poly.type
_entity_poly.pdbx_seq_one_letter_code
_entity_poly.pdbx_strand_id
1 'polypeptide(L)'
;MNERRREAAHLGRRLAGHRRREARTAVALLELERRPGYRLLDAGLGGPYATARTTRDRLWRDYARYTGELAAAERVRDRRRVRAVADVGALRRSLDRADAVLADLGTGVGELAVFATSCEQARSSVLAALAPVAERLGRARHAVARLELHDDDPDAIATRALSARAAELERAAGADPLALSAGVVVPLDDAVGALCLRLDALMALRAGWSTVAGELDRELDAIAAHRTRVSRMRARAGAELRDTVPARPPDRGPELRALRAAVPEANGWRKRHDAVGALRAGLAGTRRELDATAALVAQLLDRRDDLRGRFGAYRARTRRLGWTDDPELAELAERIGTRLWAVPSEIARATRDLAAYRRRLALLSTR
;
A
#
# COMPACT_ATOMS: atom_id res chain seq x y z
N MET A 1 -32.08 -37.81 69.00
CA MET A 1 -32.93 -38.24 67.87
C MET A 1 -33.26 -37.10 66.88
N ASN A 2 -33.51 -35.87 67.35
CA ASN A 2 -33.79 -34.71 66.47
C ASN A 2 -32.66 -34.35 65.50
N GLU A 3 -31.40 -34.44 65.92
CA GLU A 3 -30.24 -34.06 65.09
C GLU A 3 -30.07 -34.95 63.85
N ARG A 4 -30.22 -36.27 63.99
CA ARG A 4 -30.11 -37.22 62.85
C ARG A 4 -31.24 -37.07 61.83
N ARG A 5 -32.45 -36.74 62.28
CA ARG A 5 -33.57 -36.43 61.38
C ARG A 5 -33.31 -35.13 60.62
N ARG A 6 -32.70 -34.13 61.27
CA ARG A 6 -32.28 -32.87 60.63
C ARG A 6 -31.17 -33.10 59.61
N GLU A 7 -30.14 -33.87 59.94
CA GLU A 7 -29.03 -34.21 59.03
C GLU A 7 -29.53 -34.95 57.79
N ALA A 8 -30.41 -35.93 57.98
CA ALA A 8 -31.04 -36.66 56.89
C ALA A 8 -31.87 -35.79 55.94
N ALA A 9 -32.70 -34.89 56.50
CA ALA A 9 -33.47 -33.94 55.71
C ALA A 9 -32.54 -32.99 54.94
N HIS A 10 -31.42 -32.58 55.56
CA HIS A 10 -30.40 -31.76 54.90
C HIS A 10 -29.72 -32.51 53.73
N LEU A 11 -29.28 -33.76 53.91
CA LEU A 11 -28.69 -34.57 52.84
C LEU A 11 -29.69 -34.85 51.70
N GLY A 12 -30.97 -35.04 52.02
CA GLY A 12 -32.03 -35.16 51.01
C GLY A 12 -32.20 -33.89 50.18
N ARG A 13 -32.16 -32.72 50.81
CA ARG A 13 -32.14 -31.42 50.10
C ARG A 13 -30.87 -31.24 49.26
N ARG A 14 -29.70 -31.64 49.77
CA ARG A 14 -28.44 -31.62 48.99
C ARG A 14 -28.57 -32.47 47.72
N LEU A 15 -29.04 -33.71 47.83
CA LEU A 15 -29.25 -34.60 46.68
C LEU A 15 -30.22 -34.01 45.64
N ALA A 16 -31.35 -33.42 46.08
CA ALA A 16 -32.26 -32.72 45.18
C ALA A 16 -31.59 -31.51 44.51
N GLY A 17 -30.72 -30.80 45.24
CA GLY A 17 -29.88 -29.74 44.69
C GLY A 17 -28.93 -30.24 43.59
N HIS A 18 -28.30 -31.40 43.80
CA HIS A 18 -27.43 -32.03 42.81
C HIS A 18 -28.18 -32.43 41.53
N ARG A 19 -29.40 -32.98 41.62
CA ARG A 19 -30.21 -33.29 40.44
C ARG A 19 -30.52 -32.06 39.59
N ARG A 20 -30.79 -30.92 40.23
CA ARG A 20 -30.95 -29.64 39.51
C ARG A 20 -29.64 -29.18 38.86
N ARG A 21 -28.49 -29.37 39.53
CA ARG A 21 -27.17 -29.04 38.97
C ARG A 21 -26.81 -29.96 37.81
N GLU A 22 -27.09 -31.25 37.90
CA GLU A 22 -26.91 -32.23 36.83
C GLU A 22 -27.63 -31.83 35.54
N ALA A 23 -28.92 -31.46 35.65
CA ALA A 23 -29.69 -30.99 34.50
C ALA A 23 -29.07 -29.74 33.86
N ARG A 24 -28.60 -28.79 34.67
CA ARG A 24 -27.90 -27.59 34.16
C ARG A 24 -26.57 -27.92 33.50
N THR A 25 -25.76 -28.82 34.10
CA THR A 25 -24.50 -29.26 33.51
C THR A 25 -24.73 -29.99 32.19
N ALA A 26 -25.75 -30.85 32.10
CA ALA A 26 -26.13 -31.52 30.86
C ALA A 26 -26.47 -30.52 29.76
N VAL A 27 -27.27 -29.50 30.07
CA VAL A 27 -27.60 -28.41 29.13
C VAL A 27 -26.33 -27.66 28.70
N ALA A 28 -25.46 -27.30 29.64
CA ALA A 28 -24.22 -26.59 29.32
C ALA A 28 -23.29 -27.41 28.41
N LEU A 29 -23.21 -28.72 28.60
CA LEU A 29 -22.43 -29.62 27.72
C LEU A 29 -23.01 -29.66 26.31
N LEU A 30 -24.34 -29.77 26.18
CA LEU A 30 -25.02 -29.76 24.87
C LEU A 30 -24.89 -28.40 24.16
N GLU A 31 -24.95 -27.30 24.91
CA GLU A 31 -24.71 -25.96 24.36
C GLU A 31 -23.27 -25.82 23.86
N LEU A 32 -22.30 -26.33 24.62
CA LEU A 32 -20.90 -26.34 24.24
C LEU A 32 -20.67 -27.16 22.96
N GLU A 33 -21.27 -28.35 22.82
CA GLU A 33 -21.17 -29.17 21.59
C GLU A 33 -21.75 -28.49 20.34
N ARG A 34 -22.74 -27.63 20.51
CA ARG A 34 -23.36 -26.88 19.41
C ARG A 34 -22.49 -25.73 18.90
N ARG A 35 -21.49 -25.30 19.67
CA ARG A 35 -20.61 -24.19 19.29
C ARG A 35 -19.74 -24.56 18.09
N PRO A 36 -19.65 -23.70 17.05
CA PRO A 36 -18.78 -23.94 15.91
C PRO A 36 -17.32 -24.21 16.31
N GLY A 37 -16.80 -23.48 17.31
CA GLY A 37 -15.43 -23.67 17.80
C GLY A 37 -15.19 -25.04 18.44
N TYR A 38 -16.22 -25.66 19.03
CA TYR A 38 -16.12 -26.99 19.62
C TYR A 38 -16.04 -28.09 18.55
N ARG A 39 -16.78 -27.96 17.44
CA ARG A 39 -16.75 -28.94 16.34
C ARG A 39 -15.37 -29.07 15.68
N LEU A 40 -14.51 -28.07 15.81
CA LEU A 40 -13.12 -28.12 15.33
C LEU A 40 -12.26 -29.14 16.08
N LEU A 41 -12.68 -29.59 17.26
CA LEU A 41 -11.95 -30.63 18.01
C LEU A 41 -11.89 -31.95 17.23
N ASP A 42 -12.90 -32.23 16.39
CA ASP A 42 -12.97 -33.46 15.59
C ASP A 42 -12.11 -33.41 14.32
N ALA A 43 -11.53 -32.26 13.98
CA ALA A 43 -10.73 -32.07 12.77
C ALA A 43 -9.29 -32.63 12.85
N GLY A 44 -8.91 -33.29 13.96
CA GLY A 44 -7.58 -33.91 14.11
C GLY A 44 -6.41 -32.93 14.25
N LEU A 45 -6.67 -31.65 14.52
CA LEU A 45 -5.66 -30.59 14.63
C LEU A 45 -4.74 -30.78 15.86
N GLY A 46 -3.50 -30.30 15.79
CA GLY A 46 -2.49 -30.41 16.85
C GLY A 46 -2.55 -29.27 17.89
N GLY A 47 -1.53 -29.20 18.76
CA GLY A 47 -1.33 -28.07 19.68
C GLY A 47 -2.52 -27.79 20.61
N PRO A 48 -3.07 -26.56 20.67
CA PRO A 48 -4.21 -26.21 21.53
C PRO A 48 -5.43 -27.13 21.36
N TYR A 49 -5.68 -27.65 20.15
CA TYR A 49 -6.79 -28.58 19.88
C TYR A 49 -6.58 -29.95 20.55
N ALA A 50 -5.34 -30.44 20.62
CA ALA A 50 -5.04 -31.70 21.30
C ALA A 50 -5.25 -31.60 22.81
N THR A 51 -4.87 -30.46 23.41
CA THR A 51 -5.14 -30.16 24.82
C THR A 51 -6.65 -30.09 25.06
N ALA A 52 -7.39 -29.35 24.24
CA ALA A 52 -8.83 -29.23 24.36
C ALA A 52 -9.57 -30.57 24.15
N ARG A 53 -9.12 -31.44 23.23
CA ARG A 53 -9.64 -32.82 23.11
C ARG A 53 -9.41 -33.62 24.40
N THR A 54 -8.22 -33.53 24.99
CA THR A 54 -7.93 -34.21 26.27
C THR A 54 -8.86 -33.72 27.38
N THR A 55 -9.10 -32.40 27.47
CA THR A 55 -10.06 -31.80 28.40
C THR A 55 -11.49 -32.28 28.12
N ARG A 56 -11.91 -32.36 26.86
CA ARG A 56 -13.22 -32.90 26.46
C ARG A 56 -13.40 -34.35 26.92
N ASP A 57 -12.42 -35.20 26.66
CA ASP A 57 -12.51 -36.63 27.00
C ASP A 57 -12.47 -36.84 28.52
N ARG A 58 -11.75 -35.98 29.26
CA ARG A 58 -11.83 -35.93 30.72
C ARG A 58 -13.21 -35.48 31.20
N LEU A 59 -13.75 -34.41 30.62
CA LEU A 59 -15.04 -33.83 31.01
C LEU A 59 -16.18 -34.84 30.90
N TRP A 60 -16.23 -35.61 29.81
CA TRP A 60 -17.25 -36.66 29.64
C TRP A 60 -17.11 -37.81 30.63
N ARG A 61 -15.87 -38.21 30.96
CA ARG A 61 -15.61 -39.19 32.02
C ARG A 61 -16.03 -38.67 33.39
N ASP A 62 -15.74 -37.41 33.68
CA ASP A 62 -16.13 -36.76 34.94
C ASP A 62 -17.66 -36.64 35.05
N TYR A 63 -18.36 -36.40 33.94
CA TYR A 63 -19.83 -36.34 33.93
C TYR A 63 -20.46 -37.72 34.19
N ALA A 64 -19.93 -38.77 33.56
CA ALA A 64 -20.32 -40.14 33.85
C ALA A 64 -20.06 -40.52 35.31
N ARG A 65 -18.92 -40.11 35.88
CA ARG A 65 -18.58 -40.32 37.30
C ARG A 65 -19.56 -39.59 38.23
N TYR A 66 -19.89 -38.34 37.92
CA TYR A 66 -20.84 -37.54 38.69
C TYR A 66 -22.24 -38.17 38.72
N THR A 67 -22.78 -38.53 37.55
CA THR A 67 -24.10 -39.19 37.45
C THR A 67 -24.12 -40.54 38.16
N GLY A 68 -23.01 -41.30 38.11
CA GLY A 68 -22.83 -42.54 38.87
C GLY A 68 -22.89 -42.35 40.40
N GLU A 69 -22.24 -41.31 40.93
CA GLU A 69 -22.32 -40.98 42.37
C GLU A 69 -23.73 -40.54 42.78
N LEU A 70 -24.44 -39.77 41.94
CA LEU A 70 -25.84 -39.42 42.23
C LEU A 70 -26.75 -40.65 42.29
N ALA A 71 -26.58 -41.59 41.35
CA ALA A 71 -27.30 -42.85 41.36
C ALA A 71 -26.94 -43.71 42.59
N ALA A 72 -25.69 -43.69 43.05
CA ALA A 72 -25.28 -44.33 44.30
C ALA A 72 -25.94 -43.69 45.53
N ALA A 73 -25.93 -42.36 45.62
CA ALA A 73 -26.59 -41.60 46.68
C ALA A 73 -28.10 -41.87 46.75
N GLU A 74 -28.77 -41.98 45.60
CA GLU A 74 -30.19 -42.35 45.53
C GLU A 74 -30.46 -43.77 46.02
N ARG A 75 -29.66 -44.75 45.58
CA ARG A 75 -29.78 -46.13 46.08
C ARG A 75 -29.62 -46.20 47.59
N VAL A 76 -28.70 -45.43 48.18
CA VAL A 76 -28.54 -45.34 49.64
C VAL A 76 -29.74 -44.67 50.28
N ARG A 77 -30.27 -43.58 49.71
CA ARG A 77 -31.49 -42.90 50.21
C ARG A 77 -32.69 -43.84 50.22
N ASP A 78 -32.88 -44.60 49.15
CA ASP A 78 -34.03 -45.48 48.98
C ASP A 78 -33.94 -46.70 49.91
N ARG A 79 -32.72 -47.23 50.15
CA ARG A 79 -32.46 -48.24 51.20
C ARG A 79 -32.66 -47.69 52.62
N ARG A 80 -32.31 -46.44 52.87
CA ARG A 80 -32.48 -45.77 54.18
C ARG A 80 -33.94 -45.56 54.56
N ARG A 81 -34.86 -45.47 53.59
CA ARG A 81 -36.30 -45.53 53.86
C ARG A 81 -36.70 -46.87 54.53
N VAL A 82 -35.81 -47.86 54.52
CA VAL A 82 -36.02 -49.22 55.03
C VAL A 82 -35.22 -49.54 56.32
N ARG A 83 -33.97 -49.06 56.56
CA ARG A 83 -33.20 -49.28 57.84
C ARG A 83 -32.09 -48.23 58.18
N ALA A 84 -31.75 -48.15 59.49
CA ALA A 84 -30.47 -47.83 60.20
C ALA A 84 -29.59 -46.56 59.94
N VAL A 85 -28.64 -46.34 60.87
CA VAL A 85 -27.75 -45.15 61.02
C VAL A 85 -26.53 -45.15 60.10
N ALA A 86 -26.03 -46.31 59.67
CA ALA A 86 -24.85 -46.43 58.79
C ALA A 86 -25.03 -45.77 57.41
N ASP A 87 -26.29 -45.62 56.96
CA ASP A 87 -26.65 -45.08 55.65
C ASP A 87 -26.45 -43.56 55.54
N VAL A 88 -26.42 -42.83 56.67
CA VAL A 88 -26.19 -41.38 56.68
C VAL A 88 -24.74 -41.05 56.28
N GLY A 89 -23.77 -41.79 56.83
CA GLY A 89 -22.36 -41.61 56.50
C GLY A 89 -22.02 -41.99 55.05
N ALA A 90 -22.66 -43.05 54.52
CA ALA A 90 -22.50 -43.46 53.13
C ALA A 90 -23.08 -42.42 52.16
N LEU A 91 -24.28 -41.91 52.45
CA LEU A 91 -24.90 -40.83 51.67
C LEU A 91 -24.04 -39.57 51.69
N ARG A 92 -23.53 -39.15 52.85
CA ARG A 92 -22.65 -38.00 52.98
C ARG A 92 -21.39 -38.15 52.12
N ARG A 93 -20.68 -39.28 52.22
CA ARG A 93 -19.48 -39.53 51.41
C ARG A 93 -19.75 -39.50 49.90
N SER A 94 -20.87 -40.08 49.44
CA SER A 94 -21.22 -40.04 48.02
C SER A 94 -21.54 -38.62 47.54
N LEU A 95 -22.24 -37.84 48.35
CA LEU A 95 -22.50 -36.43 48.05
C LEU A 95 -21.23 -35.57 48.08
N ASP A 96 -20.31 -35.80 49.02
CA ASP A 96 -19.04 -35.08 49.09
C ASP A 96 -18.14 -35.41 47.89
N ARG A 97 -18.15 -36.68 47.42
CA ARG A 97 -17.51 -37.06 46.15
C ARG A 97 -18.20 -36.39 44.95
N ALA A 98 -19.53 -36.36 44.93
CA ALA A 98 -20.28 -35.68 43.86
C ALA A 98 -19.97 -34.18 43.80
N ASP A 99 -19.80 -33.52 44.95
CA ASP A 99 -19.37 -32.12 45.05
C ASP A 99 -17.96 -31.92 44.45
N ALA A 100 -17.01 -32.80 44.77
CA ALA A 100 -15.66 -32.74 44.22
C ALA A 100 -15.65 -32.92 42.68
N VAL A 101 -16.37 -33.92 42.17
CA VAL A 101 -16.46 -34.15 40.71
C VAL A 101 -17.18 -32.99 40.01
N LEU A 102 -18.19 -32.40 40.64
CA LEU A 102 -18.90 -31.26 40.08
C LEU A 102 -18.02 -30.00 39.98
N ALA A 103 -17.10 -29.80 40.93
CA ALA A 103 -16.11 -28.73 40.85
C ALA A 103 -15.16 -28.93 39.65
N ASP A 104 -14.61 -30.14 39.46
CA ASP A 104 -13.78 -30.50 38.31
C ASP A 104 -14.52 -30.31 36.98
N LEU A 105 -15.79 -30.74 36.91
CA LEU A 105 -16.68 -30.53 35.76
C LEU A 105 -16.84 -29.05 35.41
N GLY A 106 -17.06 -28.21 36.42
CA GLY A 106 -17.19 -26.76 36.24
C GLY A 106 -15.94 -26.16 35.60
N THR A 107 -14.76 -26.54 36.06
CA THR A 107 -13.47 -26.11 35.48
C THR A 107 -13.34 -26.57 34.03
N GLY A 108 -13.59 -27.85 33.74
CA GLY A 108 -13.46 -28.40 32.38
C GLY A 108 -14.43 -27.78 31.37
N VAL A 109 -15.69 -27.51 31.78
CA VAL A 109 -16.65 -26.76 30.95
C VAL A 109 -16.14 -25.36 30.68
N GLY A 110 -15.62 -24.67 31.70
CA GLY A 110 -15.04 -23.33 31.57
C GLY A 110 -13.87 -23.28 30.58
N GLU A 111 -12.92 -24.21 30.69
CA GLU A 111 -11.76 -24.31 29.80
C GLU A 111 -12.18 -24.52 28.33
N LEU A 112 -13.10 -25.45 28.06
CA LEU A 112 -13.58 -25.69 26.70
C LEU A 112 -14.42 -24.56 26.15
N ALA A 113 -15.21 -23.88 26.98
CA ALA A 113 -15.97 -22.71 26.59
C ALA A 113 -15.04 -21.54 26.20
N VAL A 114 -13.95 -21.33 26.94
CA VAL A 114 -12.91 -20.36 26.59
C VAL A 114 -12.27 -20.74 25.26
N PHE A 115 -11.84 -22.00 25.10
CA PHE A 115 -11.24 -22.49 23.86
C PHE A 115 -12.16 -22.29 22.64
N ALA A 116 -13.44 -22.69 22.73
CA ALA A 116 -14.40 -22.53 21.65
C ALA A 116 -14.61 -21.04 21.30
N THR A 117 -14.66 -20.17 22.32
CA THR A 117 -14.74 -18.71 22.13
C THR A 117 -13.52 -18.17 21.40
N SER A 118 -12.31 -18.60 21.77
CA SER A 118 -11.08 -18.18 21.10
C SER A 118 -11.07 -18.58 19.62
N CYS A 119 -11.52 -19.79 19.29
CA CYS A 119 -11.63 -20.24 17.89
C CYS A 119 -12.62 -19.39 17.10
N GLU A 120 -13.79 -19.09 17.67
CA GLU A 120 -14.82 -18.26 17.05
C GLU A 120 -14.35 -16.82 16.86
N GLN A 121 -13.65 -16.25 17.86
CA GLN A 121 -13.06 -14.91 17.79
C GLN A 121 -11.97 -14.82 16.72
N ALA A 122 -11.05 -15.80 16.68
CA ALA A 122 -9.99 -15.85 15.68
C ALA A 122 -10.57 -15.95 14.26
N ARG A 123 -11.55 -16.86 14.05
CA ARG A 123 -12.27 -16.98 12.78
C ARG A 123 -12.95 -15.67 12.40
N SER A 124 -13.73 -15.09 13.31
CA SER A 124 -14.49 -13.87 13.05
C SER A 124 -13.59 -12.68 12.73
N SER A 125 -12.44 -12.57 13.40
CA SER A 125 -11.45 -11.53 13.14
C SER A 125 -10.87 -11.62 11.72
N VAL A 126 -10.48 -12.82 11.28
CA VAL A 126 -9.96 -13.03 9.92
C VAL A 126 -11.04 -12.76 8.86
N LEU A 127 -12.26 -13.27 9.07
CA LEU A 127 -13.36 -13.04 8.12
C LEU A 127 -13.76 -11.56 8.03
N ALA A 128 -13.78 -10.85 9.16
CA ALA A 128 -14.03 -9.40 9.19
C ALA A 128 -12.94 -8.63 8.42
N ALA A 129 -11.67 -9.03 8.55
CA ALA A 129 -10.57 -8.44 7.79
C ALA A 129 -10.64 -8.76 6.28
N LEU A 130 -11.10 -9.96 5.90
CA LEU A 130 -11.24 -10.36 4.50
C LEU A 130 -12.43 -9.71 3.77
N ALA A 131 -13.49 -9.34 4.47
CA ALA A 131 -14.70 -8.76 3.87
C ALA A 131 -14.42 -7.54 2.93
N PRO A 132 -13.71 -6.48 3.35
CA PRO A 132 -13.41 -5.35 2.46
C PRO A 132 -12.46 -5.72 1.30
N VAL A 133 -11.62 -6.75 1.46
CA VAL A 133 -10.76 -7.28 0.40
C VAL A 133 -11.61 -8.01 -0.65
N ALA A 134 -12.58 -8.83 -0.22
CA ALA A 134 -13.49 -9.53 -1.10
C ALA A 134 -14.38 -8.57 -1.92
N GLU A 135 -14.84 -7.48 -1.33
CA GLU A 135 -15.60 -6.43 -2.03
C GLU A 135 -14.75 -5.77 -3.14
N ARG A 136 -13.50 -5.40 -2.82
CA ARG A 136 -12.55 -4.84 -3.80
C ARG A 136 -12.22 -5.82 -4.91
N LEU A 137 -12.04 -7.10 -4.60
CA LEU A 137 -11.87 -8.16 -5.60
C LEU A 137 -13.12 -8.31 -6.49
N GLY A 138 -14.31 -8.12 -5.94
CA GLY A 138 -15.56 -8.01 -6.71
C GLY A 138 -15.51 -6.86 -7.72
N ARG A 139 -15.11 -5.66 -7.28
CA ARG A 139 -14.93 -4.49 -8.18
C ARG A 139 -13.84 -4.74 -9.23
N ALA A 140 -12.70 -5.31 -8.83
CA ALA A 140 -11.60 -5.63 -9.73
C ALA A 140 -12.06 -6.60 -10.84
N ARG A 141 -12.79 -7.67 -10.49
CA ARG A 141 -13.38 -8.59 -11.48
C ARG A 141 -14.33 -7.88 -12.45
N HIS A 142 -15.17 -6.99 -11.94
CA HIS A 142 -16.05 -6.19 -12.79
C HIS A 142 -15.26 -5.26 -13.72
N ALA A 143 -14.19 -4.63 -13.23
CA ALA A 143 -13.32 -3.78 -14.04
C ALA A 143 -12.59 -4.58 -15.14
N VAL A 144 -12.05 -5.76 -14.82
CA VAL A 144 -11.44 -6.71 -15.78
C VAL A 144 -12.45 -7.06 -16.89
N ALA A 145 -13.67 -7.44 -16.52
CA ALA A 145 -14.73 -7.76 -17.48
C ALA A 145 -15.11 -6.56 -18.35
N ARG A 146 -15.28 -5.38 -17.74
CA ARG A 146 -15.58 -4.15 -18.48
C ARG A 146 -14.45 -3.80 -19.44
N LEU A 147 -13.20 -3.86 -19.01
CA LEU A 147 -12.03 -3.56 -19.83
C LEU A 147 -11.77 -4.61 -20.93
N GLU A 148 -12.54 -5.70 -20.95
CA GLU A 148 -12.40 -6.81 -21.91
C GLU A 148 -10.96 -7.36 -21.90
N LEU A 149 -10.35 -7.44 -20.70
CA LEU A 149 -9.01 -7.99 -20.57
C LEU A 149 -9.07 -9.51 -20.80
N HIS A 150 -8.24 -10.00 -21.72
CA HIS A 150 -8.11 -11.43 -22.00
C HIS A 150 -7.58 -12.20 -20.79
N ASP A 151 -7.79 -13.52 -20.77
CA ASP A 151 -7.34 -14.37 -19.67
C ASP A 151 -5.81 -14.36 -19.45
N ASP A 152 -5.05 -14.09 -20.52
CA ASP A 152 -3.59 -13.97 -20.50
C ASP A 152 -3.10 -12.56 -20.09
N ASP A 153 -4.01 -11.59 -19.89
CA ASP A 153 -3.63 -10.26 -19.40
C ASP A 153 -3.13 -10.37 -17.94
N PRO A 154 -1.99 -9.75 -17.59
CA PRO A 154 -1.44 -9.92 -16.25
C PRO A 154 -2.34 -9.36 -15.13
N ASP A 155 -3.19 -8.35 -15.39
CA ASP A 155 -4.15 -7.86 -14.39
C ASP A 155 -5.37 -8.79 -14.25
N ALA A 156 -5.77 -9.50 -15.31
CA ALA A 156 -6.77 -10.57 -15.23
C ALA A 156 -6.23 -11.78 -14.47
N ILE A 157 -4.99 -12.20 -14.74
CA ILE A 157 -4.27 -13.25 -13.99
C ILE A 157 -4.14 -12.86 -12.52
N ALA A 158 -3.69 -11.64 -12.22
CA ALA A 158 -3.55 -11.16 -10.85
C ALA A 158 -4.90 -11.16 -10.10
N THR A 159 -5.98 -10.73 -10.76
CA THR A 159 -7.33 -10.74 -10.17
C THR A 159 -7.77 -12.16 -9.79
N ARG A 160 -7.53 -13.15 -10.66
CA ARG A 160 -7.85 -14.57 -10.40
C ARG A 160 -6.99 -15.13 -9.27
N ALA A 161 -5.69 -14.89 -9.30
CA ALA A 161 -4.75 -15.37 -8.29
C ALA A 161 -5.09 -14.81 -6.89
N LEU A 162 -5.36 -13.50 -6.78
CA LEU A 162 -5.73 -12.87 -5.52
C LEU A 162 -7.11 -13.32 -5.03
N SER A 163 -8.06 -13.57 -5.94
CA SER A 163 -9.37 -14.16 -5.60
C SER A 163 -9.23 -15.58 -5.05
N ALA A 164 -8.40 -16.41 -5.67
CA ALA A 164 -8.12 -17.77 -5.21
C ALA A 164 -7.43 -17.75 -3.83
N ARG A 165 -6.50 -16.81 -3.61
CA ARG A 165 -5.84 -16.62 -2.33
C ARG A 165 -6.80 -16.19 -1.22
N ALA A 166 -7.72 -15.27 -1.50
CA ALA A 166 -8.76 -14.88 -0.54
C ALA A 166 -9.65 -16.08 -0.15
N ALA A 167 -10.08 -16.88 -1.12
CA ALA A 167 -10.87 -18.09 -0.89
C ALA A 167 -10.09 -19.19 -0.14
N GLU A 168 -8.77 -19.26 -0.32
CA GLU A 168 -7.90 -20.15 0.46
C GLU A 168 -7.83 -19.72 1.93
N LEU A 169 -7.65 -18.41 2.20
CA LEU A 169 -7.65 -17.88 3.57
C LEU A 169 -9.00 -18.07 4.25
N GLU A 170 -10.11 -17.90 3.54
CA GLU A 170 -11.45 -18.18 4.06
C GLU A 170 -11.61 -19.66 4.45
N ARG A 171 -11.18 -20.58 3.58
CA ARG A 171 -11.17 -22.02 3.89
C ARG A 171 -10.26 -22.36 5.06
N ALA A 172 -9.06 -21.77 5.11
CA ALA A 172 -8.12 -21.98 6.20
C ALA A 172 -8.67 -21.46 7.55
N ALA A 173 -9.33 -20.29 7.56
CA ALA A 173 -10.02 -19.77 8.75
C ALA A 173 -11.19 -20.66 9.19
N GLY A 174 -11.78 -21.40 8.25
CA GLY A 174 -12.78 -22.41 8.54
C GLY A 174 -12.22 -23.72 9.10
N ALA A 175 -11.04 -24.13 8.66
CA ALA A 175 -10.40 -25.38 9.04
C ALA A 175 -9.59 -25.27 10.33
N ASP A 176 -8.76 -24.24 10.47
CA ASP A 176 -7.92 -23.98 11.65
C ASP A 176 -7.80 -22.47 11.92
N PRO A 177 -8.79 -21.86 12.61
CA PRO A 177 -8.76 -20.43 12.90
C PRO A 177 -7.64 -20.01 13.84
N LEU A 178 -7.17 -20.89 14.74
CA LEU A 178 -6.10 -20.55 15.69
C LEU A 178 -4.70 -20.53 15.05
N ALA A 179 -4.52 -21.18 13.90
CA ALA A 179 -3.29 -21.07 13.12
C ALA A 179 -3.16 -19.76 12.33
N LEU A 180 -4.25 -19.00 12.19
CA LEU A 180 -4.27 -17.75 11.45
C LEU A 180 -4.31 -16.55 12.39
N SER A 181 -3.57 -15.51 12.02
CA SER A 181 -3.71 -14.17 12.61
C SER A 181 -4.37 -13.24 11.59
N ALA A 182 -5.10 -12.22 12.06
CA ALA A 182 -5.67 -11.21 11.16
C ALA A 182 -4.60 -10.48 10.31
N GLY A 183 -3.34 -10.45 10.78
CA GLY A 183 -2.21 -9.89 10.05
C GLY A 183 -1.91 -10.59 8.72
N VAL A 184 -2.35 -11.85 8.54
CA VAL A 184 -2.17 -12.58 7.26
C VAL A 184 -2.93 -11.93 6.10
N VAL A 185 -3.93 -11.10 6.40
CA VAL A 185 -4.76 -10.42 5.40
C VAL A 185 -4.06 -9.15 4.85
N VAL A 186 -3.14 -8.53 5.59
CA VAL A 186 -2.52 -7.25 5.22
C VAL A 186 -1.79 -7.31 3.86
N PRO A 187 -0.91 -8.31 3.59
CA PRO A 187 -0.26 -8.38 2.28
C PRO A 187 -1.22 -8.61 1.12
N LEU A 188 -2.33 -9.32 1.37
CA LEU A 188 -3.38 -9.54 0.38
C LEU A 188 -4.15 -8.24 0.12
N ASP A 189 -4.46 -7.47 1.17
CA ASP A 189 -5.08 -6.16 1.09
C ASP A 189 -4.23 -5.21 0.22
N ASP A 190 -2.95 -5.07 0.53
CA ASP A 190 -2.02 -4.21 -0.22
C ASP A 190 -1.95 -4.58 -1.71
N ALA A 191 -1.86 -5.88 -2.01
CA ALA A 191 -1.83 -6.39 -3.37
C ALA A 191 -3.14 -6.09 -4.13
N VAL A 192 -4.28 -6.24 -3.48
CA VAL A 192 -5.60 -5.89 -4.05
C VAL A 192 -5.74 -4.39 -4.23
N GLY A 193 -5.27 -3.58 -3.28
CA GLY A 193 -5.23 -2.12 -3.39
C GLY A 193 -4.42 -1.65 -4.60
N ALA A 194 -3.22 -2.17 -4.77
CA ALA A 194 -2.37 -1.86 -5.92
C ALA A 194 -3.01 -2.28 -7.26
N LEU A 195 -3.70 -3.44 -7.30
CA LEU A 195 -4.44 -3.89 -8.47
C LEU A 195 -5.62 -2.96 -8.80
N CYS A 196 -6.42 -2.58 -7.79
CA CYS A 196 -7.55 -1.66 -7.99
C CYS A 196 -7.08 -0.33 -8.57
N LEU A 197 -6.01 0.27 -8.04
CA LEU A 197 -5.46 1.53 -8.57
C LEU A 197 -5.08 1.43 -10.05
N ARG A 198 -4.48 0.31 -10.47
CA ARG A 198 -4.15 0.08 -11.89
C ARG A 198 -5.42 -0.06 -12.74
N LEU A 199 -6.38 -0.87 -12.32
CA LEU A 199 -7.63 -1.07 -13.05
C LEU A 199 -8.44 0.23 -13.16
N ASP A 200 -8.48 1.04 -12.12
CA ASP A 200 -9.14 2.36 -12.12
C ASP A 200 -8.47 3.31 -13.11
N ALA A 201 -7.13 3.32 -13.19
CA ALA A 201 -6.40 4.11 -14.18
C ALA A 201 -6.72 3.67 -15.63
N LEU A 202 -6.85 2.36 -15.89
CA LEU A 202 -7.28 1.84 -17.19
C LEU A 202 -8.73 2.23 -17.51
N MET A 203 -9.63 2.15 -16.54
CA MET A 203 -11.03 2.57 -16.70
C MET A 203 -11.15 4.06 -17.00
N ALA A 204 -10.39 4.90 -16.29
CA ALA A 204 -10.34 6.34 -16.52
C ALA A 204 -9.80 6.67 -17.91
N LEU A 205 -8.72 5.99 -18.33
CA LEU A 205 -8.18 6.14 -19.69
C LEU A 205 -9.21 5.76 -20.76
N ARG A 206 -9.93 4.65 -20.58
CA ARG A 206 -10.98 4.23 -21.49
C ARG A 206 -12.11 5.26 -21.60
N ALA A 207 -12.59 5.74 -20.47
CA ALA A 207 -13.67 6.72 -20.42
C ALA A 207 -13.26 8.07 -21.03
N GLY A 208 -12.00 8.47 -20.86
CA GLY A 208 -11.45 9.76 -21.32
C GLY A 208 -10.60 9.69 -22.59
N TRP A 209 -10.66 8.61 -23.37
CA TRP A 209 -9.71 8.34 -24.44
C TRP A 209 -9.60 9.48 -25.47
N SER A 210 -10.74 10.02 -25.93
CA SER A 210 -10.77 11.10 -26.92
C SER A 210 -10.10 12.38 -26.40
N THR A 211 -10.31 12.70 -25.12
CA THR A 211 -9.69 13.85 -24.46
C THR A 211 -8.18 13.66 -24.38
N VAL A 212 -7.73 12.49 -23.91
CA VAL A 212 -6.30 12.15 -23.82
C VAL A 212 -5.63 12.19 -25.19
N ALA A 213 -6.26 11.63 -26.22
CA ALA A 213 -5.74 11.65 -27.58
C ALA A 213 -5.57 13.09 -28.10
N GLY A 214 -6.58 13.94 -27.92
CA GLY A 214 -6.51 15.35 -28.33
C GLY A 214 -5.49 16.18 -27.53
N GLU A 215 -5.27 15.86 -26.25
CA GLU A 215 -4.20 16.46 -25.44
C GLU A 215 -2.82 16.11 -26.00
N LEU A 216 -2.58 14.84 -26.31
CA LEU A 216 -1.31 14.38 -26.87
C LEU A 216 -1.03 15.02 -28.24
N ASP A 217 -2.05 15.19 -29.08
CA ASP A 217 -1.91 15.87 -30.37
C ASP A 217 -1.53 17.35 -30.18
N ARG A 218 -2.21 18.06 -29.27
CA ARG A 218 -1.88 19.44 -28.91
C ARG A 218 -0.47 19.58 -28.35
N GLU A 219 -0.02 18.63 -27.53
CA GLU A 219 1.34 18.63 -26.99
C GLU A 219 2.40 18.38 -28.08
N LEU A 220 2.13 17.47 -29.03
CA LEU A 220 3.01 17.25 -30.19
C LEU A 220 3.16 18.52 -31.03
N ASP A 221 2.04 19.20 -31.32
CA ASP A 221 2.04 20.47 -32.06
C ASP A 221 2.80 21.56 -31.31
N ALA A 222 2.61 21.64 -29.98
CA ALA A 222 3.36 22.57 -29.14
C ALA A 222 4.87 22.30 -29.18
N ILE A 223 5.31 21.04 -29.16
CA ILE A 223 6.73 20.70 -29.31
C ILE A 223 7.26 21.07 -30.70
N ALA A 224 6.49 20.82 -31.76
CA ALA A 224 6.88 21.20 -33.11
C ALA A 224 7.06 22.72 -33.25
N ALA A 225 6.11 23.51 -32.72
CA ALA A 225 6.19 24.96 -32.69
C ALA A 225 7.39 25.45 -31.85
N HIS A 226 7.60 24.85 -30.67
CA HIS A 226 8.72 25.19 -29.79
C HIS A 226 10.07 24.91 -30.46
N ARG A 227 10.21 23.78 -31.16
CA ARG A 227 11.41 23.45 -31.94
C ARG A 227 11.67 24.47 -33.04
N THR A 228 10.65 24.90 -33.76
CA THR A 228 10.79 25.93 -34.79
C THR A 228 11.29 27.24 -34.17
N ARG A 229 10.75 27.63 -33.00
CA ARG A 229 11.20 28.82 -32.26
C ARG A 229 12.68 28.71 -31.84
N VAL A 230 13.08 27.60 -31.21
CA VAL A 230 14.48 27.36 -30.81
C VAL A 230 15.40 27.34 -32.03
N SER A 231 14.95 26.76 -33.15
CA SER A 231 15.73 26.75 -34.41
C SER A 231 15.97 28.16 -34.95
N ARG A 232 14.94 29.04 -34.90
CA ARG A 232 15.09 30.45 -35.27
C ARG A 232 16.03 31.20 -34.33
N MET A 233 15.92 30.99 -33.01
CA MET A 233 16.82 31.60 -32.02
C MET A 233 18.27 31.18 -32.27
N ARG A 234 18.51 29.90 -32.54
CA ARG A 234 19.84 29.37 -32.88
C ARG A 234 20.38 29.96 -34.19
N ALA A 235 19.55 30.03 -35.23
CA ALA A 235 19.95 30.63 -36.51
C ALA A 235 20.33 32.11 -36.34
N ARG A 236 19.54 32.86 -35.55
CA ARG A 236 19.86 34.25 -35.18
C ARG A 236 21.20 34.33 -34.44
N ALA A 237 21.41 33.52 -33.42
CA ALA A 237 22.68 33.50 -32.69
C ALA A 237 23.87 33.13 -33.60
N GLY A 238 23.70 32.19 -34.52
CA GLY A 238 24.76 31.82 -35.48
C GLY A 238 25.08 32.91 -36.50
N ALA A 239 24.09 33.73 -36.89
CA ALA A 239 24.32 34.89 -37.74
C ALA A 239 24.98 36.05 -36.96
N GLU A 240 24.63 36.20 -35.69
CA GLU A 240 25.05 37.32 -34.84
C GLU A 240 26.37 37.09 -34.11
N LEU A 241 26.76 35.83 -33.85
CA LEU A 241 27.89 35.46 -32.98
C LEU A 241 28.87 34.55 -33.71
N ARG A 242 30.17 34.82 -33.53
CA ARG A 242 31.26 33.98 -34.04
C ARG A 242 31.59 32.84 -33.07
N ASP A 243 31.19 32.96 -31.81
CA ASP A 243 31.35 31.91 -30.81
C ASP A 243 30.49 30.67 -31.14
N THR A 244 30.89 29.52 -30.61
CA THR A 244 30.22 28.25 -30.87
C THR A 244 28.80 28.24 -30.31
N VAL A 245 27.80 28.30 -31.18
CA VAL A 245 26.39 28.13 -30.82
C VAL A 245 26.15 26.67 -30.36
N PRO A 246 25.36 26.44 -29.30
CA PRO A 246 25.04 25.08 -28.84
C PRO A 246 24.56 24.18 -29.98
N ALA A 247 24.93 22.89 -29.94
CA ALA A 247 24.55 21.92 -30.96
C ALA A 247 23.03 21.82 -31.13
N ARG A 248 22.58 21.39 -32.32
CA ARG A 248 21.15 21.23 -32.60
C ARG A 248 20.64 20.00 -31.83
N PRO A 249 19.56 20.12 -31.05
CA PRO A 249 18.92 18.95 -30.45
C PRO A 249 18.44 17.98 -31.54
N PRO A 250 18.54 16.66 -31.32
CA PRO A 250 18.06 15.68 -32.27
C PRO A 250 16.56 15.84 -32.53
N ASP A 251 16.14 15.61 -33.78
CA ASP A 251 14.73 15.69 -34.15
C ASP A 251 14.00 14.40 -33.79
N ARG A 252 13.45 14.34 -32.57
CA ARG A 252 12.56 13.25 -32.11
C ARG A 252 11.11 13.36 -32.59
N GLY A 253 10.78 14.37 -33.40
CA GLY A 253 9.41 14.61 -33.87
C GLY A 253 8.82 13.43 -34.64
N PRO A 254 9.53 12.85 -35.64
CA PRO A 254 9.06 11.68 -36.37
C PRO A 254 8.78 10.47 -35.46
N GLU A 255 9.69 10.18 -34.53
CA GLU A 255 9.54 9.07 -33.56
C GLU A 255 8.31 9.26 -32.67
N LEU A 256 8.13 10.45 -32.09
CA LEU A 256 6.99 10.74 -31.22
C LEU A 256 5.65 10.68 -31.98
N ARG A 257 5.61 11.10 -33.25
CA ARG A 257 4.42 10.94 -34.11
C ARG A 257 4.15 9.48 -34.45
N ALA A 258 5.18 8.69 -34.72
CA ALA A 258 5.03 7.25 -34.94
C ALA A 258 4.48 6.55 -33.70
N LEU A 259 5.00 6.88 -32.50
CA LEU A 259 4.47 6.39 -31.23
C LEU A 259 3.00 6.79 -31.05
N ARG A 260 2.65 8.05 -31.32
CA ARG A 260 1.27 8.56 -31.24
C ARG A 260 0.32 7.82 -32.19
N ALA A 261 0.78 7.52 -33.41
CA ALA A 261 0.02 6.75 -34.40
C ALA A 261 -0.16 5.28 -34.00
N ALA A 262 0.79 4.72 -33.25
CA ALA A 262 0.72 3.34 -32.77
C ALA A 262 -0.18 3.16 -31.52
N VAL A 263 -0.49 4.22 -30.76
CA VAL A 263 -1.29 4.09 -29.53
C VAL A 263 -2.68 3.49 -29.79
N PRO A 264 -3.49 3.96 -30.76
CA PRO A 264 -4.80 3.37 -31.03
C PRO A 264 -4.74 1.88 -31.42
N GLU A 265 -3.69 1.51 -32.17
CA GLU A 265 -3.41 0.16 -32.68
C GLU A 265 -2.96 -0.83 -31.59
N ALA A 266 -2.62 -0.33 -30.40
CA ALA A 266 -2.23 -1.19 -29.30
C ALA A 266 -3.42 -2.06 -28.84
N ASN A 267 -3.27 -3.38 -29.00
CA ASN A 267 -4.27 -4.37 -28.58
C ASN A 267 -4.40 -4.40 -27.05
N GLY A 268 -5.49 -3.82 -26.55
CA GLY A 268 -5.87 -3.80 -25.14
C GLY A 268 -5.55 -2.49 -24.42
N TRP A 269 -6.37 -2.15 -23.42
CA TRP A 269 -6.27 -0.90 -22.67
C TRP A 269 -4.96 -0.73 -21.90
N ARG A 270 -4.37 -1.83 -21.42
CA ARG A 270 -3.07 -1.81 -20.76
C ARG A 270 -1.95 -1.33 -21.66
N LYS A 271 -1.83 -1.93 -22.86
CA LYS A 271 -0.81 -1.50 -23.84
C LYS A 271 -1.00 -0.05 -24.27
N ARG A 272 -2.26 0.41 -24.41
CA ARG A 272 -2.58 1.83 -24.65
C ARG A 272 -2.12 2.72 -23.51
N HIS A 273 -2.39 2.35 -22.26
CA HIS A 273 -1.94 3.09 -21.09
C HIS A 273 -0.42 3.23 -21.05
N ASP A 274 0.29 2.13 -21.27
CA ASP A 274 1.76 2.11 -21.28
C ASP A 274 2.32 2.96 -22.43
N ALA A 275 1.72 2.87 -23.63
CA ALA A 275 2.10 3.68 -24.78
C ALA A 275 1.84 5.19 -24.57
N VAL A 276 0.73 5.56 -23.92
CA VAL A 276 0.46 6.94 -23.49
C VAL A 276 1.52 7.42 -22.50
N GLY A 277 1.88 6.59 -21.52
CA GLY A 277 2.93 6.89 -20.54
C GLY A 277 4.29 7.13 -21.20
N ALA A 278 4.70 6.25 -22.11
CA ALA A 278 5.93 6.36 -22.87
C ALA A 278 5.96 7.63 -23.75
N LEU A 279 4.85 7.94 -24.44
CA LEU A 279 4.74 9.14 -25.25
C LEU A 279 4.85 10.41 -24.41
N ARG A 280 4.13 10.50 -23.28
CA ARG A 280 4.23 11.63 -22.34
C ARG A 280 5.64 11.83 -21.81
N ALA A 281 6.33 10.75 -21.44
CA ALA A 281 7.72 10.80 -21.01
C ALA A 281 8.65 11.32 -22.14
N GLY A 282 8.45 10.87 -23.38
CA GLY A 282 9.18 11.33 -24.55
C GLY A 282 8.94 12.81 -24.89
N LEU A 283 7.69 13.28 -24.80
CA LEU A 283 7.30 14.69 -24.95
C LEU A 283 8.00 15.55 -23.89
N ALA A 284 7.90 15.17 -22.61
CA ALA A 284 8.52 15.89 -21.51
C ALA A 284 10.06 15.92 -21.61
N GLY A 285 10.69 14.82 -22.03
CA GLY A 285 12.13 14.77 -22.31
C GLY A 285 12.54 15.72 -23.42
N THR A 286 11.83 15.69 -24.55
CA THR A 286 12.10 16.56 -25.71
C THR A 286 11.93 18.04 -25.36
N ARG A 287 10.90 18.38 -24.58
CA ARG A 287 10.68 19.76 -24.12
C ARG A 287 11.85 20.25 -23.25
N ARG A 288 12.31 19.46 -22.28
CA ARG A 288 13.46 19.81 -21.42
C ARG A 288 14.73 20.07 -22.22
N GLU A 289 15.01 19.25 -23.24
CA GLU A 289 16.17 19.45 -24.12
C GLU A 289 16.09 20.74 -24.94
N LEU A 290 14.90 21.05 -25.48
CA LEU A 290 14.65 22.28 -26.23
C LEU A 290 14.76 23.53 -25.33
N ASP A 291 14.18 23.48 -24.13
CA ASP A 291 14.24 24.58 -23.15
C ASP A 291 15.69 24.84 -22.71
N ALA A 292 16.47 23.78 -22.41
CA ALA A 292 17.88 23.90 -22.08
C ALA A 292 18.69 24.56 -23.22
N THR A 293 18.43 24.16 -24.47
CA THR A 293 19.07 24.75 -25.64
C THR A 293 18.68 26.22 -25.82
N ALA A 294 17.40 26.55 -25.66
CA ALA A 294 16.90 27.91 -25.76
C ALA A 294 17.56 28.83 -24.71
N ALA A 295 17.70 28.34 -23.48
CA ALA A 295 18.33 29.07 -22.39
C ALA A 295 19.82 29.37 -22.67
N LEU A 296 20.59 28.37 -23.16
CA LEU A 296 21.99 28.58 -23.53
C LEU A 296 22.16 29.60 -24.65
N VAL A 297 21.28 29.55 -25.66
CA VAL A 297 21.29 30.52 -26.77
C VAL A 297 20.96 31.93 -26.29
N ALA A 298 19.94 32.06 -25.44
CA ALA A 298 19.57 33.35 -24.85
C ALA A 298 20.72 33.94 -24.03
N GLN A 299 21.35 33.14 -23.17
CA GLN A 299 22.50 33.57 -22.36
C GLN A 299 23.67 34.11 -23.20
N LEU A 300 23.95 33.53 -24.37
CA LEU A 300 25.00 34.04 -25.27
C LEU A 300 24.65 35.41 -25.86
N LEU A 301 23.40 35.59 -26.29
CA LEU A 301 22.92 36.88 -26.82
C LEU A 301 22.88 37.94 -25.72
N ASP A 302 22.34 37.62 -24.55
CA ASP A 302 22.29 38.50 -23.38
C ASP A 302 23.69 38.90 -22.95
N ARG A 303 24.65 37.96 -22.98
CA ARG A 303 26.05 38.24 -22.64
C ARG A 303 26.67 39.25 -23.61
N ARG A 304 26.33 39.20 -24.91
CA ARG A 304 26.80 40.20 -25.86
C ARG A 304 26.27 41.59 -25.49
N ASP A 305 24.98 41.68 -25.19
CA ASP A 305 24.34 42.97 -24.91
C ASP A 305 24.82 43.54 -23.56
N ASP A 306 25.04 42.70 -22.55
CA ASP A 306 25.71 43.06 -21.28
C ASP A 306 27.13 43.60 -21.52
N LEU A 307 27.95 42.94 -22.36
CA LEU A 307 29.29 43.44 -22.69
C LEU A 307 29.25 44.81 -23.37
N ARG A 308 28.30 45.05 -24.29
CA ARG A 308 28.11 46.35 -24.92
C ARG A 308 27.76 47.43 -23.89
N GLY A 309 26.84 47.13 -22.98
CA GLY A 309 26.45 48.04 -21.89
C GLY A 309 27.62 48.38 -20.96
N ARG A 310 28.36 47.36 -20.50
CA ARG A 310 29.54 47.54 -19.64
C ARG A 310 30.63 48.34 -20.31
N PHE A 311 30.92 48.06 -21.58
CA PHE A 311 31.90 48.81 -22.33
C PHE A 311 31.49 50.29 -22.49
N GLY A 312 30.20 50.55 -22.77
CA GLY A 312 29.66 51.90 -22.78
C GLY A 312 29.88 52.64 -21.46
N ALA A 313 29.63 51.98 -20.32
CA ALA A 313 29.87 52.54 -18.99
C ALA A 313 31.36 52.83 -18.73
N TYR A 314 32.25 51.91 -19.12
CA TYR A 314 33.69 52.14 -18.96
C TYR A 314 34.19 53.30 -19.82
N ARG A 315 33.72 53.44 -21.07
CA ARG A 315 34.04 54.60 -21.91
C ARG A 315 33.58 55.91 -21.29
N ALA A 316 32.37 55.95 -20.72
CA ALA A 316 31.87 57.14 -20.02
C ALA A 316 32.74 57.49 -18.80
N ARG A 317 33.19 56.48 -18.04
CA ARG A 317 34.10 56.68 -16.91
C ARG A 317 35.47 57.21 -17.35
N THR A 318 36.06 56.66 -18.40
CA THR A 318 37.33 57.13 -18.97
C THR A 318 37.26 58.61 -19.35
N ARG A 319 36.18 59.03 -20.00
CA ARG A 319 35.94 60.45 -20.33
C ARG A 319 35.87 61.33 -19.09
N ARG A 320 35.10 60.92 -18.08
CA ARG A 320 34.95 61.66 -16.82
C ARG A 320 36.28 61.84 -16.08
N LEU A 321 37.19 60.88 -16.19
CA LEU A 321 38.51 60.91 -15.55
C LEU A 321 39.58 61.61 -16.39
N GLY A 322 39.25 62.15 -17.57
CA GLY A 322 40.21 62.84 -18.43
C GLY A 322 41.19 61.93 -19.19
N TRP A 323 41.02 60.61 -19.12
CA TRP A 323 41.92 59.63 -19.76
C TRP A 323 41.53 59.25 -21.19
N THR A 324 40.82 60.14 -21.91
CA THR A 324 40.33 59.84 -23.26
C THR A 324 41.47 59.70 -24.27
N ASP A 325 42.59 60.41 -24.04
CA ASP A 325 43.73 60.48 -24.95
C ASP A 325 44.83 59.43 -24.63
N ASP A 326 44.62 58.55 -23.64
CA ASP A 326 45.56 57.46 -23.37
C ASP A 326 45.57 56.48 -24.56
N PRO A 327 46.72 56.29 -25.25
CA PRO A 327 46.77 55.57 -26.50
C PRO A 327 46.42 54.08 -26.34
N GLU A 328 46.78 53.46 -25.21
CA GLU A 328 46.45 52.05 -24.92
C GLU A 328 44.94 51.86 -24.70
N LEU A 329 44.28 52.77 -23.95
CA LEU A 329 42.84 52.74 -23.79
C LEU A 329 42.11 53.00 -25.12
N ALA A 330 42.60 53.91 -25.96
CA ALA A 330 42.03 54.17 -27.27
C ALA A 330 42.08 52.92 -28.17
N GLU A 331 43.23 52.27 -28.26
CA GLU A 331 43.42 51.04 -29.05
C GLU A 331 42.55 49.88 -28.53
N LEU A 332 42.49 49.68 -27.20
CA LEU A 332 41.60 48.69 -26.61
C LEU A 332 40.12 49.00 -26.88
N ALA A 333 39.72 50.27 -26.81
CA ALA A 333 38.35 50.69 -27.11
C ALA A 333 37.98 50.40 -28.57
N GLU A 334 38.88 50.65 -29.50
CA GLU A 334 38.68 50.35 -30.92
C GLU A 334 38.54 48.84 -31.17
N ARG A 335 39.42 48.02 -30.57
CA ARG A 335 39.33 46.54 -30.66
C ARG A 335 38.01 46.01 -30.10
N ILE A 336 37.61 46.48 -28.92
CA ILE A 336 36.34 46.09 -28.30
C ILE A 336 35.16 46.51 -29.19
N GLY A 337 35.19 47.74 -29.71
CA GLY A 337 34.18 48.27 -30.62
C GLY A 337 34.03 47.40 -31.87
N THR A 338 35.15 47.12 -32.54
CA THR A 338 35.17 46.26 -33.74
C THR A 338 34.61 44.88 -33.44
N ARG A 339 34.98 44.25 -32.32
CA ARG A 339 34.55 42.87 -31.99
C ARG A 339 33.11 42.77 -31.52
N LEU A 340 32.60 43.75 -30.77
CA LEU A 340 31.24 43.73 -30.23
C LEU A 340 30.17 44.23 -31.21
N TRP A 341 30.53 45.09 -32.18
CA TRP A 341 29.58 45.61 -33.18
C TRP A 341 29.74 44.99 -34.56
N ALA A 342 30.77 44.16 -34.80
CA ALA A 342 30.82 43.29 -35.97
C ALA A 342 29.69 42.25 -35.96
N VAL A 343 29.27 41.85 -37.16
CA VAL A 343 28.37 40.72 -37.41
C VAL A 343 29.13 39.72 -38.29
N PRO A 344 29.51 38.54 -37.78
CA PRO A 344 29.27 38.02 -36.43
C PRO A 344 30.22 38.58 -35.34
N SER A 345 29.72 38.79 -34.12
CA SER A 345 30.48 39.33 -32.97
C SER A 345 31.38 38.28 -32.31
N GLU A 346 32.55 38.68 -31.79
CA GLU A 346 33.50 37.78 -31.10
C GLU A 346 33.44 37.96 -29.57
N ILE A 347 32.44 37.37 -28.88
CA ILE A 347 32.18 37.62 -27.45
C ILE A 347 33.38 37.20 -26.59
N ALA A 348 33.98 36.03 -26.86
CA ALA A 348 35.12 35.55 -26.07
C ALA A 348 36.35 36.47 -26.19
N ARG A 349 36.62 37.00 -27.38
CA ARG A 349 37.72 37.96 -27.59
C ARG A 349 37.40 39.31 -26.98
N ALA A 350 36.20 39.85 -27.20
CA ALA A 350 35.75 41.11 -26.61
C ALA A 350 35.75 41.09 -25.07
N THR A 351 35.40 39.95 -24.46
CA THR A 351 35.47 39.79 -22.99
C THR A 351 36.91 39.95 -22.48
N ARG A 352 37.90 39.38 -23.18
CA ARG A 352 39.32 39.50 -22.82
C ARG A 352 39.82 40.93 -22.97
N ASP A 353 39.48 41.61 -24.06
CA ASP A 353 39.87 43.00 -24.27
C ASP A 353 39.23 43.93 -23.23
N LEU A 354 37.95 43.72 -22.90
CA LEU A 354 37.25 44.52 -21.89
C LEU A 354 37.90 44.36 -20.50
N ALA A 355 38.36 43.15 -20.17
CA ALA A 355 39.12 42.92 -18.95
C ALA A 355 40.48 43.65 -18.98
N ALA A 356 41.18 43.69 -20.12
CA ALA A 356 42.40 44.46 -20.29
C ALA A 356 42.15 45.97 -20.17
N TYR A 357 41.10 46.48 -20.82
CA TYR A 357 40.65 47.88 -20.72
C TYR A 357 40.40 48.28 -19.26
N ARG A 358 39.67 47.44 -18.52
CA ARG A 358 39.37 47.68 -17.09
C ARG A 358 40.65 47.72 -16.24
N ARG A 359 41.60 46.81 -16.48
CA ARG A 359 42.89 46.80 -15.76
C ARG A 359 43.70 48.06 -16.04
N ARG A 360 43.80 48.49 -17.30
CA ARG A 360 44.50 49.72 -17.68
C ARG A 360 43.88 50.95 -17.02
N LEU A 361 42.55 51.07 -17.09
CA LEU A 361 41.83 52.19 -16.46
C LEU A 361 42.06 52.24 -14.94
N ALA A 362 42.12 51.08 -14.27
CA ALA A 362 42.40 51.01 -12.84
C ALA A 362 43.83 51.48 -12.50
N LEU A 363 44.82 51.06 -13.29
CA LEU A 363 46.22 51.50 -13.13
C LEU A 363 46.37 53.02 -13.29
N LEU A 364 45.71 53.60 -14.29
CA LEU A 364 45.70 55.05 -14.50
C LEU A 364 44.96 55.81 -13.40
N SER A 365 43.94 55.19 -12.78
CA SER A 365 43.18 55.82 -11.69
C SER A 365 43.91 55.80 -10.34
N THR A 366 45.04 55.10 -10.24
CA THR A 366 45.84 54.99 -9.01
C THR A 366 47.10 55.88 -9.07
N ARG A 367 47.38 56.45 -10.25
CA ARG A 367 48.37 57.51 -10.44
C ARG A 367 47.68 58.85 -10.26
#